data_AF-R1GK29-F1
#
_entry.id   AF-R1GK29-F1
#
_cell.length_a   1.000
_cell.length_b   1.000
_cell.length_c   1.000
_cell.angle_alpha   90.00
_cell.angle_beta   90.00
_cell.angle_gamma   90.00
#
_symmetry.space_group_name_H-M   'P 1'
#
loop_
_entity.id
_entity.type
_entity.pdbx_description
1 polymer ?
#
loop_
_entity_poly.entity_id
_entity_poly.type
_entity_poly.pdbx_seq_one_letter_code
_entity_poly.pdbx_strand_id
1 'polypeptide(L)'
;MAQREEHPLLQKPLYVFDLPKEILDTLTLKDQSTGLPPTPADDNGAESPRPGQATKASAAGAADDDDGEEKQDRAAATSCGLCNLTFASLAEQRGHVRSDLHGYNLKQKMRGAAPVSEAEFEKLVGELDESISGSESSESSEDEEERGRGGDSTLSALLKKQARIADPTGAGEEVALRKRKRAGAGKPPLLWFASPSLPSEISLGVYRAVFSEAEQEHEASLVETIRRKQLSPVTNNAKKKEDDEDEGGVKLPSTPEIGPHYFLCMIGGGHFAAMIVALAPKIGKRQGVDERQATVVAHKTFHRWFFAEKIQRDGTDIGAKPPKPTPEEEEATLHTSQLQALIRRSKAPALVSYIHTNSLSPNFKFHPLDTDKNYHAPTSLHLAAHLNAPAVVLALLTKAKADPAVTNLDGKTPFELAGDRPTRDAFRIARHELGDGGADWAAARVPAGVSRQEVEKLNSTEKAEEAAKEAERRKTETERLRREEEQREAERRERKVGKGKALGGAGLTEKTAGERREEEARGLTPEMRMRLERERRARAAEERIRRMQGGG
;
A
#
# COMPACT_ATOMS: atom_id res chain seq x y z
N MET A 1 19.97 3.20 -28.43
CA MET A 1 19.72 1.81 -28.00
C MET A 1 21.07 1.24 -27.56
N ALA A 2 21.50 1.51 -26.32
CA ALA A 2 22.73 0.92 -25.81
C ALA A 2 22.46 -0.56 -25.52
N GLN A 3 23.10 -1.44 -26.29
CA GLN A 3 23.11 -2.87 -26.01
C GLN A 3 23.76 -3.06 -24.64
N ARG A 4 22.97 -3.45 -23.65
CA ARG A 4 23.51 -4.09 -22.45
C ARG A 4 24.31 -5.27 -22.98
N GLU A 5 25.61 -5.34 -22.72
CA GLU A 5 26.39 -6.53 -23.04
C GLU A 5 25.79 -7.69 -22.25
N GLU A 6 24.93 -8.47 -22.90
CA GLU A 6 24.30 -9.64 -22.29
C GLU A 6 25.39 -10.68 -22.08
N HIS A 7 25.55 -11.09 -20.82
CA HIS A 7 26.48 -12.16 -20.44
C HIS A 7 26.31 -13.35 -21.40
N PRO A 8 27.37 -14.01 -21.89
CA PRO A 8 27.28 -15.05 -22.93
C PRO A 8 26.25 -16.15 -22.63
N LEU A 9 26.07 -16.50 -21.35
CA LEU A 9 25.10 -17.50 -20.88
C LEU A 9 23.63 -17.02 -20.88
N LEU A 10 23.39 -15.70 -20.99
CA LEU A 10 22.07 -15.06 -20.99
C LEU A 10 21.63 -14.54 -22.36
N GLN A 11 22.50 -14.63 -23.37
CA GLN A 11 22.16 -14.30 -24.77
C GLN A 11 21.07 -15.21 -25.35
N LYS A 12 20.83 -16.37 -24.72
CA LYS A 12 19.78 -17.33 -25.09
C LYS A 12 18.73 -17.41 -23.97
N PRO A 13 17.44 -17.51 -24.30
CA PRO A 13 16.40 -17.70 -23.30
C PRO A 13 16.62 -19.02 -22.54
N LEU A 14 16.57 -18.94 -21.20
CA LEU A 14 16.75 -20.09 -20.33
C LEU A 14 15.45 -20.92 -20.25
N TYR A 15 15.57 -22.21 -20.48
CA TYR A 15 14.46 -23.16 -20.37
C TYR A 15 14.65 -24.01 -19.10
N VAL A 16 13.69 -23.96 -18.17
CA VAL A 16 13.88 -24.51 -16.81
C VAL A 16 14.17 -26.02 -16.78
N PHE A 17 13.62 -26.78 -17.75
CA PHE A 17 13.85 -28.23 -17.86
C PHE A 17 15.05 -28.59 -18.75
N ASP A 18 15.81 -27.62 -19.24
CA ASP A 18 17.00 -27.83 -20.08
C ASP A 18 17.95 -26.62 -19.98
N LEU A 19 18.47 -26.45 -18.76
CA LEU A 19 19.41 -25.39 -18.40
C LEU A 19 20.83 -25.71 -18.89
N PRO A 20 21.62 -24.69 -19.27
CA PRO A 20 23.05 -24.88 -19.54
C PRO A 20 23.77 -25.51 -18.35
N LYS A 21 24.68 -26.45 -18.61
CA LYS A 21 25.39 -27.21 -17.57
C LYS A 21 26.17 -26.28 -16.64
N GLU A 22 26.73 -25.21 -17.20
CA GLU A 22 27.50 -24.19 -16.49
C GLU A 22 26.68 -23.47 -15.42
N ILE A 23 25.36 -23.33 -15.62
CA ILE A 23 24.42 -22.75 -14.65
C ILE A 23 23.91 -23.83 -13.71
N LEU A 24 23.60 -25.02 -14.22
CA LEU A 24 23.01 -26.11 -13.46
C LEU A 24 23.94 -26.65 -12.35
N ASP A 25 25.23 -26.75 -12.64
CA ASP A 25 26.23 -27.28 -11.71
C ASP A 25 26.55 -26.28 -10.59
N THR A 26 26.44 -24.98 -10.88
CA THR A 26 26.82 -23.88 -9.99
C THR A 26 25.61 -23.21 -9.32
N LEU A 27 24.39 -23.70 -9.58
CA LEU A 27 23.15 -23.16 -9.03
C LEU A 27 23.09 -23.33 -7.51
N THR A 28 22.79 -22.25 -6.80
CA THR A 28 22.61 -22.22 -5.34
C THR A 28 21.31 -21.51 -5.00
N LEU A 29 20.60 -21.99 -3.97
CA LEU A 29 19.40 -21.32 -3.48
C LEU A 29 19.82 -20.04 -2.75
N LYS A 30 19.22 -18.91 -3.12
CA LYS A 30 19.41 -17.64 -2.43
C LYS A 30 18.37 -17.56 -1.33
N ASP A 31 18.80 -17.69 -0.08
CA ASP A 31 17.89 -17.57 1.06
C ASP A 31 17.19 -16.21 1.02
N GLN A 32 15.87 -16.23 1.06
CA GLN A 32 15.04 -15.02 1.19
C GLN A 32 14.88 -14.62 2.66
N SER A 33 15.36 -15.45 3.59
CA SER A 33 15.61 -15.08 4.97
C SER A 33 16.98 -14.39 5.06
N THR A 34 17.03 -13.23 5.71
CA THR A 34 18.23 -12.41 5.98
C THR A 34 18.78 -11.61 4.79
N GLY A 35 18.45 -10.31 4.79
CA GLY A 35 19.32 -9.32 4.17
C GLY A 35 20.48 -9.01 5.11
N LEU A 36 21.60 -9.70 4.96
CA LEU A 36 22.92 -9.25 5.43
C LEU A 36 24.00 -9.87 4.51
N PRO A 37 25.02 -9.12 4.05
CA PRO A 37 26.22 -9.71 3.48
C PRO A 37 27.08 -10.32 4.61
N PRO A 38 27.85 -11.40 4.33
CA PRO A 38 28.80 -11.93 5.30
C PRO A 38 29.92 -10.91 5.54
N THR A 39 30.10 -10.50 6.81
CA THR A 39 31.30 -9.79 7.27
C THR A 39 32.46 -10.78 7.34
N PRO A 40 33.63 -10.49 6.73
CA PRO A 40 34.84 -11.25 7.02
C PRO A 40 35.24 -11.01 8.48
N ALA A 41 35.51 -12.10 9.20
CA ALA A 41 36.01 -12.09 10.55
C ALA A 41 37.39 -11.41 10.64
N ASP A 42 37.61 -10.79 11.79
CA ASP A 42 38.84 -10.12 12.21
C ASP A 42 40.09 -10.99 12.01
N ASP A 43 41.14 -10.39 11.43
CA ASP A 43 42.53 -10.71 11.79
C ASP A 43 43.27 -9.40 12.07
N ASN A 44 43.93 -9.37 13.23
CA ASN A 44 44.63 -8.22 13.78
C ASN A 44 46.04 -8.12 13.20
N GLY A 45 46.44 -6.94 12.74
CA GLY A 45 47.84 -6.60 12.52
C GLY A 45 48.04 -5.16 12.07
N ALA A 46 48.62 -4.34 12.95
CA ALA A 46 49.37 -3.07 12.79
C ALA A 46 49.40 -2.42 11.38
N GLU A 47 49.29 -1.10 11.18
CA GLU A 47 50.04 -0.01 11.81
C GLU A 47 49.48 1.34 11.25
N SER A 48 49.53 2.42 12.03
CA SER A 48 49.22 3.81 11.60
C SER A 48 50.23 4.30 10.54
N PRO A 49 49.95 5.33 9.69
CA PRO A 49 49.82 6.72 10.17
C PRO A 49 48.91 7.69 9.37
N ARG A 50 48.40 8.72 10.06
CA ARG A 50 48.12 10.10 9.55
C ARG A 50 49.43 10.92 9.62
N PRO A 51 49.69 11.99 8.83
CA PRO A 51 48.91 13.25 8.71
C PRO A 51 48.92 13.82 7.25
N GLY A 52 48.35 14.97 6.84
CA GLY A 52 47.68 16.14 7.43
C GLY A 52 47.46 17.23 6.34
N GLN A 53 46.70 18.28 6.70
CA GLN A 53 46.58 19.65 6.11
C GLN A 53 45.93 19.79 4.70
N ALA A 54 44.84 20.52 4.43
CA ALA A 54 44.25 21.83 4.84
C ALA A 54 44.57 22.98 3.87
N THR A 55 43.55 23.46 3.14
CA THR A 55 43.21 24.87 2.74
C THR A 55 41.78 24.83 2.13
N LYS A 56 40.71 25.48 2.64
CA LYS A 56 40.29 26.92 2.64
C LYS A 56 40.40 27.58 1.24
N ALA A 57 39.42 28.30 0.67
CA ALA A 57 38.15 28.87 1.14
C ALA A 57 37.29 29.40 -0.05
N SER A 58 35.96 29.56 0.18
CA SER A 58 35.03 30.68 -0.20
C SER A 58 34.97 31.27 -1.63
N ALA A 59 33.91 31.89 -2.15
CA ALA A 59 32.46 32.00 -1.93
C ALA A 59 31.89 32.96 -3.03
N ALA A 60 30.58 32.83 -3.35
CA ALA A 60 29.62 33.82 -3.91
C ALA A 60 29.59 34.21 -5.42
N GLY A 61 28.49 33.83 -6.11
CA GLY A 61 27.40 34.73 -6.55
C GLY A 61 27.44 35.46 -7.93
N ALA A 62 26.57 35.02 -8.88
CA ALA A 62 25.76 35.73 -9.92
C ALA A 62 26.42 36.76 -10.89
N ALA A 63 26.12 36.92 -12.20
CA ALA A 63 25.03 36.55 -13.12
C ALA A 63 25.47 36.68 -14.61
N ASP A 64 24.74 36.00 -15.53
CA ASP A 64 24.51 36.18 -17.01
C ASP A 64 25.71 36.47 -17.97
N ASP A 65 25.88 35.90 -19.17
CA ASP A 65 24.98 35.47 -20.26
C ASP A 65 25.69 34.46 -21.21
N ASP A 66 24.88 33.64 -21.89
CA ASP A 66 24.99 33.10 -23.27
C ASP A 66 26.19 32.22 -23.72
N ASP A 67 25.91 30.91 -23.94
CA ASP A 67 25.94 30.19 -25.24
C ASP A 67 26.23 28.68 -25.08
N GLY A 68 25.53 27.89 -25.89
CA GLY A 68 25.25 26.47 -25.64
C GLY A 68 26.40 25.47 -25.84
N GLU A 69 26.27 24.31 -25.18
CA GLU A 69 26.61 22.99 -25.73
C GLU A 69 26.09 21.84 -24.82
N GLU A 70 25.48 20.86 -25.49
CA GLU A 70 25.33 19.44 -25.15
C GLU A 70 24.77 19.02 -23.78
N LYS A 71 23.44 18.86 -23.74
CA LYS A 71 22.75 17.95 -22.81
C LYS A 71 23.22 16.51 -23.04
N GLN A 72 24.16 16.06 -22.21
CA GLN A 72 24.35 14.63 -21.97
C GLN A 72 23.11 14.08 -21.26
N ASP A 73 22.37 13.23 -21.96
CA ASP A 73 21.28 12.40 -21.45
C ASP A 73 21.79 11.49 -20.31
N ARG A 74 21.73 12.01 -19.07
CA ARG A 74 21.87 11.20 -17.85
C ARG A 74 20.65 10.29 -17.73
N ALA A 75 20.89 9.00 -17.91
CA ALA A 75 19.89 7.92 -17.85
C ALA A 75 18.96 8.04 -16.64
N ALA A 76 17.66 8.04 -16.91
CA ALA A 76 16.54 8.21 -15.97
C ALA A 76 16.31 7.03 -14.99
N ALA A 77 17.37 6.34 -14.54
CA ALA A 77 17.25 5.16 -13.69
C ALA A 77 17.95 5.28 -12.33
N THR A 78 18.66 6.37 -12.03
CA THR A 78 19.30 6.58 -10.72
C THR A 78 18.61 7.65 -9.88
N SER A 79 17.30 7.82 -9.99
CA SER A 79 16.55 8.76 -9.13
C SER A 79 15.39 8.08 -8.39
N CYS A 80 15.00 8.66 -7.26
CA CYS A 80 13.85 8.25 -6.47
C CYS A 80 12.79 9.35 -6.51
N GLY A 81 11.73 9.18 -7.29
CA GLY A 81 10.63 10.16 -7.36
C GLY A 81 9.76 10.28 -6.10
N LEU A 82 9.98 9.43 -5.10
CA LEU A 82 9.33 9.56 -3.78
C LEU A 82 10.06 10.55 -2.87
N CYS A 83 11.39 10.49 -2.88
CA CYS A 83 12.25 11.33 -2.05
C CYS A 83 12.85 12.51 -2.82
N ASN A 84 12.61 12.58 -4.13
CA ASN A 84 13.22 13.53 -5.06
C ASN A 84 14.76 13.57 -4.99
N LEU A 85 15.38 12.41 -4.76
CA LEU A 85 16.83 12.25 -4.69
C LEU A 85 17.37 11.65 -6.00
N THR A 86 18.55 12.12 -6.41
CA THR A 86 19.31 11.60 -7.55
C THR A 86 20.62 10.99 -7.06
N PHE A 87 20.96 9.82 -7.59
CA PHE A 87 22.10 8.99 -7.18
C PHE A 87 23.10 8.85 -8.33
N ALA A 88 24.37 8.62 -7.98
CA ALA A 88 25.43 8.40 -8.95
C ALA A 88 25.39 6.96 -9.51
N SER A 89 24.87 6.00 -8.74
CA SER A 89 24.83 4.58 -9.11
C SER A 89 23.50 3.89 -8.74
N LEU A 90 23.20 2.76 -9.40
CA LEU A 90 22.06 1.91 -9.04
C LEU A 90 22.25 1.23 -7.67
N ALA A 91 23.49 1.02 -7.24
CA ALA A 91 23.81 0.47 -5.93
C ALA A 91 23.40 1.44 -4.81
N GLU A 92 23.70 2.73 -4.97
CA GLU A 92 23.24 3.80 -4.06
C GLU A 92 21.73 3.94 -4.05
N GLN A 93 21.07 3.91 -5.22
CA GLN A 93 19.61 3.97 -5.30
C GLN A 93 18.96 2.79 -4.56
N ARG A 94 19.49 1.57 -4.74
CA ARG A 94 19.03 0.37 -4.00
C ARG A 94 19.32 0.47 -2.50
N GLY A 95 20.44 1.07 -2.12
CA GLY A 95 20.77 1.39 -0.73
C GLY A 95 19.77 2.36 -0.12
N HIS A 96 19.46 3.45 -0.83
CA HIS A 96 18.45 4.44 -0.43
C HIS A 96 17.06 3.82 -0.30
N VAL A 97 16.61 3.00 -1.25
CA VAL A 97 15.27 2.37 -1.15
C VAL A 97 15.14 1.46 0.09
N ARG A 98 16.27 0.96 0.62
CA ARG A 98 16.32 0.20 1.87
C ARG A 98 16.60 1.05 3.10
N SER A 99 16.85 2.36 2.96
CA SER A 99 17.14 3.24 4.08
C SER A 99 15.86 3.70 4.80
N ASP A 100 16.02 4.07 6.06
CA ASP A 100 14.91 4.51 6.91
C ASP A 100 14.25 5.80 6.39
N LEU A 101 15.03 6.68 5.76
CA LEU A 101 14.50 7.88 5.09
C LEU A 101 13.48 7.52 4.00
N HIS A 102 13.79 6.53 3.15
CA HIS A 102 12.89 6.10 2.10
C HIS A 102 11.64 5.42 2.66
N GLY A 103 11.82 4.54 3.65
CA GLY A 103 10.70 3.88 4.32
C GLY A 103 9.78 4.86 5.04
N TYR A 104 10.34 5.90 5.65
CA TYR A 104 9.60 6.96 6.32
C TYR A 104 8.80 7.82 5.32
N ASN A 105 9.43 8.28 4.23
CA ASN A 105 8.77 9.06 3.19
C ASN A 105 7.68 8.27 2.44
N LEU A 106 7.89 6.97 2.23
CA LEU A 106 6.87 6.09 1.68
C LEU A 106 5.63 6.05 2.58
N LYS A 107 5.81 5.93 3.90
CA LYS A 107 4.71 5.93 4.87
C LYS A 107 4.05 7.30 5.02
N GLN A 108 4.80 8.40 4.94
CA GLN A 108 4.26 9.77 4.89
C GLN A 108 3.36 9.97 3.67
N LYS A 109 3.81 9.53 2.48
CA LYS A 109 3.02 9.62 1.24
C LYS A 109 1.73 8.80 1.31
N MET A 110 1.78 7.61 1.91
CA MET A 110 0.57 6.79 2.15
C MET A 110 -0.43 7.45 3.10
N ARG A 111 0.04 8.36 3.96
CA ARG A 111 -0.79 9.18 4.86
C ARG A 111 -1.17 10.54 4.27
N GLY A 112 -0.79 10.82 3.01
CA GLY A 112 -1.05 12.10 2.34
C GLY A 112 -0.17 13.27 2.82
N ALA A 113 0.89 12.99 3.56
CA ALA A 113 1.84 13.99 4.03
C ALA A 113 2.99 14.22 3.03
N ALA A 114 3.62 15.39 3.10
CA ALA A 114 4.75 15.74 2.25
C ALA A 114 5.99 14.87 2.59
N PRO A 115 6.80 14.50 1.59
CA PRO A 115 8.08 13.83 1.82
C PRO A 115 9.04 14.78 2.53
N VAL A 116 9.86 14.21 3.40
CA VAL A 116 10.84 14.89 4.26
C VAL A 116 12.23 14.74 3.64
N SER A 117 13.03 15.80 3.70
CA SER A 117 14.41 15.81 3.23
C SER A 117 15.36 15.08 4.19
N GLU A 118 16.58 14.79 3.74
CA GLU A 118 17.59 14.11 4.56
C GLU A 118 17.93 14.90 5.83
N ALA A 119 18.13 16.22 5.73
CA ALA A 119 18.44 17.09 6.86
C ALA A 119 17.29 17.17 7.88
N GLU A 120 16.04 17.19 7.41
CA GLU A 120 14.86 17.19 8.28
C GLU A 120 14.68 15.83 8.96
N PHE A 121 15.00 14.74 8.27
CA PHE A 121 14.98 13.39 8.84
C PHE A 121 16.05 13.23 9.92
N GLU A 122 17.27 13.71 9.69
CA GLU A 122 18.35 13.69 10.69
C GLU A 122 17.97 14.50 11.94
N LYS A 123 17.31 15.65 11.77
CA LYS A 123 16.76 16.43 12.88
C LYS A 123 15.69 15.66 13.67
N LEU A 124 14.77 14.98 12.98
CA LEU A 124 13.73 14.16 13.62
C LEU A 124 14.31 12.97 14.41
N VAL A 125 15.39 12.37 13.90
CA VAL A 125 16.14 11.32 14.60
C VAL A 125 16.87 11.90 15.81
N GLY A 126 17.53 13.06 15.69
CA GLY A 126 18.18 13.74 16.82
C GLY A 126 17.19 14.12 17.93
N GLU A 127 16.04 14.68 17.58
CA GLU A 127 14.95 14.96 18.54
C GLU A 127 14.36 13.70 19.17
N LEU A 128 14.49 12.53 18.52
CA LEU A 128 14.07 11.24 19.08
C LEU A 128 15.09 10.75 20.13
N ASP A 129 16.38 10.80 19.83
CA ASP A 129 17.45 10.39 20.75
C ASP A 129 17.56 11.31 21.97
N GLU A 130 17.39 12.62 21.80
CA GLU A 130 17.31 13.58 22.91
C GLU A 130 16.12 13.29 23.84
N SER A 131 14.99 12.84 23.27
CA SER A 131 13.79 12.48 24.04
C SER A 131 13.87 11.10 24.72
N ILE A 132 14.77 10.21 24.28
CA ILE A 132 15.04 8.90 24.90
C ILE A 132 16.11 9.03 26.02
N SER A 133 17.13 9.88 25.82
CA SER A 133 18.17 10.13 26.84
C SER A 133 17.65 10.92 28.06
N GLY A 134 16.54 11.64 27.89
CA GLY A 134 15.88 12.42 28.94
C GLY A 134 14.90 11.64 29.82
N SER A 135 15.40 10.67 30.61
CA SER A 135 14.77 10.02 31.78
C SER A 135 14.08 8.66 31.59
N GLU A 136 14.78 7.58 31.95
CA GLU A 136 14.18 6.43 32.65
C GLU A 136 15.19 5.83 33.65
N SER A 137 14.80 5.76 34.92
CA SER A 137 15.48 4.98 35.96
C SER A 137 14.47 4.04 36.60
N SER A 138 14.72 2.75 36.36
CA SER A 138 14.24 1.50 36.96
C SER A 138 12.72 1.22 37.04
N GLU A 139 12.27 0.26 36.24
CA GLU A 139 11.55 -0.92 36.74
C GLU A 139 11.79 -2.13 35.83
N SER A 140 12.05 -3.28 36.46
CA SER A 140 12.45 -4.54 35.85
C SER A 140 11.21 -5.37 35.49
N SER A 141 11.19 -5.93 34.28
CA SER A 141 10.52 -7.21 34.02
C SER A 141 11.22 -7.89 32.85
N GLU A 142 11.78 -9.06 33.16
CA GLU A 142 12.41 -10.02 32.26
C GLU A 142 11.35 -10.57 31.29
N ASP A 143 11.58 -10.42 30.00
CA ASP A 143 11.19 -11.39 28.99
C ASP A 143 12.27 -11.38 27.89
N GLU A 144 12.94 -12.52 27.81
CA GLU A 144 14.10 -12.81 26.97
C GLU A 144 13.71 -13.02 25.50
N GLU A 145 14.60 -12.51 24.64
CA GLU A 145 14.86 -12.89 23.24
C GLU A 145 13.82 -12.57 22.13
N GLU A 146 14.05 -11.44 21.44
CA GLU A 146 14.21 -11.49 19.98
C GLU A 146 15.27 -10.46 19.52
N ARG A 147 16.51 -10.94 19.31
CA ARG A 147 17.56 -10.20 18.60
C ARG A 147 17.25 -10.20 17.11
N GLY A 148 17.00 -9.01 16.54
CA GLY A 148 17.12 -8.83 15.09
C GLY A 148 16.58 -7.51 14.54
N ARG A 149 17.48 -6.67 14.00
CA ARG A 149 17.25 -5.59 13.01
C ARG A 149 17.04 -4.16 13.55
N GLY A 150 18.13 -3.52 13.97
CA GLY A 150 18.19 -2.13 14.45
C GLY A 150 17.92 -1.00 13.42
N GLY A 151 17.32 -1.29 12.26
CA GLY A 151 16.85 -0.26 11.32
C GLY A 151 15.34 -0.01 11.41
N ASP A 152 14.56 -1.07 11.68
CA ASP A 152 13.10 -0.93 11.79
C ASP A 152 12.70 -0.24 13.11
N SER A 153 13.58 -0.23 14.12
CA SER A 153 13.35 0.41 15.41
C SER A 153 13.24 1.92 15.29
N THR A 154 14.15 2.57 14.55
CA THR A 154 14.20 4.02 14.41
C THR A 154 12.99 4.53 13.62
N LEU A 155 12.70 3.87 12.50
CA LEU A 155 11.54 4.17 11.68
C LEU A 155 10.23 3.92 12.45
N SER A 156 10.11 2.78 13.13
CA SER A 156 8.92 2.47 13.93
C SER A 156 8.75 3.43 15.10
N ALA A 157 9.84 3.86 15.75
CA ALA A 157 9.81 4.84 16.82
C ALA A 157 9.40 6.24 16.34
N LEU A 158 9.92 6.70 15.19
CA LEU A 158 9.51 7.97 14.57
C LEU A 158 8.02 7.97 14.19
N LEU A 159 7.55 6.88 13.59
CA LEU A 159 6.14 6.74 13.21
C LEU A 159 5.22 6.60 14.42
N LYS A 160 5.69 5.97 15.51
CA LYS A 160 4.96 5.87 16.78
C LYS A 160 4.91 7.22 17.51
N LYS A 161 5.98 8.03 17.44
CA LYS A 161 6.02 9.41 17.95
C LYS A 161 5.06 10.31 17.17
N GLN A 162 5.08 10.25 15.83
CA GLN A 162 4.11 10.98 15.00
C GLN A 162 2.66 10.52 15.22
N ALA A 163 2.42 9.22 15.38
CA ALA A 163 1.08 8.69 15.67
C ALA A 163 0.59 9.13 17.06
N ARG A 164 1.46 9.18 18.08
CA ARG A 164 1.13 9.72 19.42
C ARG A 164 0.82 11.22 19.42
N ILE A 165 1.46 11.99 18.54
CA ILE A 165 1.19 13.44 18.40
C ILE A 165 -0.11 13.66 17.61
N ALA A 166 -0.43 12.80 16.65
CA ALA A 166 -1.65 12.89 15.85
C ALA A 166 -2.89 12.29 16.53
N ASP A 167 -2.73 11.34 17.47
CA ASP A 167 -3.84 10.61 18.09
C ASP A 167 -3.46 10.09 19.51
N PRO A 168 -3.72 10.84 20.59
CA PRO A 168 -3.29 10.48 21.95
C PRO A 168 -4.05 9.32 22.60
N THR A 169 -5.11 8.76 21.99
CA THR A 169 -5.93 7.68 22.59
C THR A 169 -5.63 6.26 22.12
N GLY A 170 -4.78 6.04 21.11
CA GLY A 170 -4.33 4.69 20.73
C GLY A 170 -5.44 3.70 20.35
N ALA A 171 -6.64 4.15 19.99
CA ALA A 171 -7.80 3.28 19.78
C ALA A 171 -7.88 2.67 18.35
N GLY A 172 -7.10 3.17 17.39
CA GLY A 172 -7.14 2.72 15.99
C GLY A 172 -6.25 1.51 15.66
N GLU A 173 -5.30 1.15 16.52
CA GLU A 173 -4.20 0.24 16.14
C GLU A 173 -4.49 -1.25 16.41
N GLU A 174 -5.26 -1.57 17.45
CA GLU A 174 -5.62 -2.95 17.84
C GLU A 174 -6.49 -3.67 16.78
N VAL A 175 -7.39 -2.94 16.10
CA VAL A 175 -8.34 -3.53 15.15
C VAL A 175 -7.71 -3.75 13.77
N ALA A 176 -6.75 -2.90 13.38
CA ALA A 176 -6.04 -3.01 12.10
C ALA A 176 -4.95 -4.10 12.11
N LEU A 177 -4.26 -4.30 13.25
CA LEU A 177 -3.25 -5.36 13.39
C LEU A 177 -3.88 -6.77 13.42
N ARG A 178 -5.03 -6.93 14.10
CA ARG A 178 -5.73 -8.22 14.21
C ARG A 178 -6.31 -8.70 12.88
N LYS A 179 -6.67 -7.79 11.97
CA LYS A 179 -7.16 -8.14 10.61
C LYS A 179 -6.04 -8.47 9.62
N ARG A 180 -4.82 -7.95 9.83
CA ARG A 180 -3.63 -8.28 9.02
C ARG A 180 -2.92 -9.56 9.46
N LYS A 181 -3.07 -9.97 10.73
CA LYS A 181 -2.48 -11.21 11.26
C LYS A 181 -3.22 -12.51 10.88
N ARG A 182 -4.34 -12.45 10.13
CA ARG A 182 -5.13 -13.65 9.74
C ARG A 182 -5.07 -14.04 8.27
N ALA A 183 -4.30 -13.32 7.47
CA ALA A 183 -3.84 -13.80 6.17
C ALA A 183 -2.33 -13.61 6.18
N GLY A 184 -1.59 -14.65 6.61
CA GLY A 184 -0.15 -14.66 6.39
C GLY A 184 0.10 -14.31 4.93
N ALA A 185 1.03 -13.39 4.67
CA ALA A 185 1.56 -13.23 3.33
C ALA A 185 2.06 -14.62 2.94
N GLY A 186 1.33 -15.31 2.05
CA GLY A 186 1.67 -16.67 1.65
C GLY A 186 3.12 -16.74 1.20
N LYS A 187 3.67 -17.96 1.11
CA LYS A 187 5.04 -18.16 0.60
C LYS A 187 5.23 -17.36 -0.70
N PRO A 188 6.37 -16.68 -0.91
CA PRO A 188 6.58 -15.84 -2.08
C PRO A 188 6.43 -16.68 -3.37
N PRO A 189 5.82 -16.12 -4.44
CA PRO A 189 5.53 -16.86 -5.67
C PRO A 189 6.79 -17.21 -6.47
N LEU A 190 7.90 -16.54 -6.21
CA LEU A 190 9.21 -16.78 -6.83
C LEU A 190 10.22 -17.28 -5.79
N LEU A 191 11.03 -18.24 -6.22
CA LEU A 191 12.21 -18.72 -5.54
C LEU A 191 13.44 -18.14 -6.25
N TRP A 192 14.38 -17.58 -5.51
CA TRP A 192 15.57 -16.95 -6.07
C TRP A 192 16.77 -17.88 -5.97
N PHE A 193 17.54 -17.94 -7.05
CA PHE A 193 18.77 -18.70 -7.15
C PHE A 193 19.90 -17.78 -7.58
N ALA A 194 21.11 -18.09 -7.13
CA ALA A 194 22.34 -17.44 -7.56
C ALA A 194 23.25 -18.47 -8.20
N SER A 195 24.11 -18.00 -9.10
CA SER A 195 25.14 -18.82 -9.69
C SER A 195 26.44 -18.01 -9.74
N PRO A 196 27.57 -18.54 -9.24
CA PRO A 196 28.90 -17.98 -9.49
C PRO A 196 29.27 -17.81 -10.97
N SER A 197 28.62 -18.54 -11.89
CA SER A 197 28.83 -18.39 -13.33
C SER A 197 28.10 -17.18 -13.93
N LEU A 198 27.33 -16.45 -13.13
CA LEU A 198 26.66 -15.21 -13.50
C LEU A 198 27.17 -14.04 -12.62
N PRO A 199 27.13 -12.80 -13.12
CA PRO A 199 27.46 -11.62 -12.32
C PRO A 199 26.65 -11.56 -11.01
N SER A 200 27.27 -11.11 -9.93
CA SER A 200 26.66 -11.02 -8.59
C SER A 200 25.40 -10.13 -8.52
N GLU A 201 25.21 -9.27 -9.51
CA GLU A 201 24.04 -8.41 -9.66
C GLU A 201 22.81 -9.13 -10.25
N ILE A 202 23.01 -10.31 -10.84
CA ILE A 202 21.98 -11.09 -11.53
C ILE A 202 21.55 -12.25 -10.63
N SER A 203 20.24 -12.45 -10.49
CA SER A 203 19.65 -13.57 -9.77
C SER A 203 18.58 -14.22 -10.65
N LEU A 204 18.48 -15.55 -10.57
CA LEU A 204 17.54 -16.33 -11.36
C LEU A 204 16.28 -16.58 -10.53
N GLY A 205 15.12 -16.17 -11.05
CA GLY A 205 13.83 -16.41 -10.40
C GLY A 205 13.12 -17.61 -11.04
N VAL A 206 12.72 -18.59 -10.24
CA VAL A 206 11.88 -19.72 -10.67
C VAL A 206 10.54 -19.64 -9.94
N TYR A 207 9.44 -19.78 -10.68
CA TYR A 207 8.11 -19.81 -10.07
C TYR A 207 7.95 -21.03 -9.15
N ARG A 208 7.47 -20.78 -7.93
CA ARG A 208 7.23 -21.81 -6.91
C ARG A 208 6.29 -22.90 -7.40
N ALA A 209 5.31 -22.54 -8.24
CA ALA A 209 4.34 -23.46 -8.84
C ALA A 209 4.95 -24.54 -9.77
N VAL A 210 6.23 -24.42 -10.16
CA VAL A 210 6.94 -25.48 -10.91
C VAL A 210 7.26 -26.69 -10.02
N PHE A 211 7.29 -26.50 -8.70
CA PHE A 211 7.52 -27.54 -7.70
C PHE A 211 6.19 -28.02 -7.11
N SER A 212 6.08 -29.32 -6.87
CA SER A 212 4.97 -29.90 -6.10
C SER A 212 5.00 -29.42 -4.64
N GLU A 213 3.85 -29.50 -3.94
CA GLU A 213 3.76 -29.06 -2.54
C GLU A 213 4.78 -29.77 -1.64
N ALA A 214 4.98 -31.08 -1.83
CA ALA A 214 5.98 -31.88 -1.11
C ALA A 214 7.43 -31.43 -1.39
N GLU A 215 7.76 -31.07 -2.63
CA GLU A 215 9.08 -30.52 -2.98
C GLU A 215 9.32 -29.14 -2.34
N GLN A 216 8.26 -28.36 -2.12
CA GLN A 216 8.34 -27.03 -1.51
C GLN A 216 8.49 -27.05 0.02
N GLU A 217 8.23 -28.18 0.68
CA GLU A 217 8.46 -28.34 2.13
C GLU A 217 9.95 -28.47 2.45
N HIS A 218 10.74 -28.99 1.51
CA HIS A 218 12.17 -29.20 1.67
C HIS A 218 12.98 -28.19 0.84
N GLU A 219 12.95 -26.90 1.22
CA GLU A 219 13.57 -25.82 0.44
C GLU A 219 15.08 -26.06 0.16
N ALA A 220 15.81 -26.68 1.10
CA ALA A 220 17.21 -27.04 0.91
C ALA A 220 17.47 -28.01 -0.26
N SER A 221 16.47 -28.80 -0.67
CA SER A 221 16.57 -29.79 -1.76
C SER A 221 16.12 -29.26 -3.12
N LEU A 222 15.69 -28.00 -3.20
CA LEU A 222 15.13 -27.43 -4.44
C LEU A 222 16.12 -27.39 -5.59
N VAL A 223 17.40 -27.11 -5.31
CA VAL A 223 18.48 -27.15 -6.31
C VAL A 223 18.59 -28.54 -6.93
N GLU A 224 18.58 -29.58 -6.08
CA GLU A 224 18.66 -30.97 -6.53
C GLU A 224 17.39 -31.40 -7.30
N THR A 225 16.25 -30.82 -6.92
CA THR A 225 14.99 -31.01 -7.63
C THR A 225 15.04 -30.42 -9.04
N ILE A 226 15.63 -29.22 -9.22
CA ILE A 226 15.85 -28.62 -10.55
C ILE A 226 16.76 -29.52 -11.39
N ARG A 227 17.84 -30.04 -10.80
CA ARG A 227 18.78 -30.97 -11.47
C ARG A 227 18.09 -32.26 -11.94
N ARG A 228 17.21 -32.82 -11.11
CA ARG A 228 16.44 -34.03 -11.45
C ARG A 228 15.40 -33.81 -12.54
N LYS A 229 14.84 -32.60 -12.64
CA LYS A 229 13.82 -32.23 -13.63
C LYS A 229 14.40 -31.84 -14.99
N GLN A 230 15.71 -32.00 -15.23
CA GLN A 230 16.30 -31.77 -16.54
C GLN A 230 15.92 -32.88 -17.53
N LEU A 231 15.54 -32.49 -18.74
CA LEU A 231 15.01 -33.36 -19.79
C LEU A 231 15.86 -33.24 -21.05
N SER A 232 16.04 -34.36 -21.75
CA SER A 232 16.74 -34.35 -23.04
C SER A 232 15.87 -33.70 -24.13
N PRO A 233 16.44 -32.83 -24.97
CA PRO A 233 15.67 -32.20 -26.05
C PRO A 233 15.24 -33.21 -27.13
N VAL A 234 14.03 -33.04 -27.64
CA VAL A 234 13.51 -33.88 -28.73
C VAL A 234 14.07 -33.35 -30.07
N THR A 235 14.85 -34.18 -30.77
CA THR A 235 15.32 -33.89 -32.13
C THR A 235 14.40 -34.57 -33.15
N ASN A 236 14.10 -33.89 -34.27
CA ASN A 236 13.16 -34.39 -35.29
C ASN A 236 13.63 -35.67 -36.06
N ASN A 237 14.73 -36.31 -35.65
CA ASN A 237 15.38 -37.40 -36.38
C ASN A 237 15.34 -38.76 -35.65
N ALA A 238 14.40 -38.98 -34.74
CA ALA A 238 14.06 -40.35 -34.33
C ALA A 238 13.30 -41.04 -35.48
N LYS A 239 14.05 -41.50 -36.49
CA LYS A 239 13.57 -42.52 -37.43
C LYS A 239 13.06 -43.71 -36.61
N LYS A 240 11.78 -43.99 -36.78
CA LYS A 240 11.13 -45.28 -36.51
C LYS A 240 12.11 -46.41 -36.84
N LYS A 241 12.64 -47.10 -35.84
CA LYS A 241 13.15 -48.46 -36.05
C LYS A 241 11.91 -49.34 -36.16
N GLU A 242 11.57 -49.71 -37.38
CA GLU A 242 10.70 -50.84 -37.66
C GLU A 242 11.51 -52.09 -37.38
N ASP A 243 11.23 -52.76 -36.27
CA ASP A 243 11.49 -54.18 -36.14
C ASP A 243 10.13 -54.87 -36.35
N ASP A 244 9.99 -55.45 -37.53
CA ASP A 244 8.94 -56.38 -37.93
C ASP A 244 9.04 -57.67 -37.11
N GLU A 245 7.97 -58.09 -36.41
CA GLU A 245 7.52 -59.49 -36.35
C GLU A 245 5.99 -59.53 -36.11
N ASP A 246 5.34 -60.46 -36.81
CA ASP A 246 3.91 -60.71 -36.96
C ASP A 246 3.08 -60.86 -35.67
N GLU A 247 1.90 -60.19 -35.62
CA GLU A 247 0.64 -60.86 -35.24
C GLU A 247 -0.59 -59.98 -35.60
N GLY A 248 -1.53 -60.57 -36.34
CA GLY A 248 -2.73 -59.92 -36.82
C GLY A 248 -3.73 -59.58 -35.71
N GLY A 249 -3.84 -58.29 -35.41
CA GLY A 249 -4.90 -57.72 -34.58
C GLY A 249 -5.02 -56.22 -34.84
N VAL A 250 -6.24 -55.69 -34.86
CA VAL A 250 -6.49 -54.24 -35.05
C VAL A 250 -5.80 -53.47 -33.93
N LYS A 251 -4.68 -52.81 -34.25
CA LYS A 251 -3.94 -51.96 -33.31
C LYS A 251 -4.81 -50.74 -32.96
N LEU A 252 -5.21 -50.63 -31.69
CA LEU A 252 -5.58 -49.34 -31.12
C LEU A 252 -4.41 -48.36 -31.32
N PRO A 253 -4.66 -47.07 -31.61
CA PRO A 253 -3.57 -46.10 -31.72
C PRO A 253 -2.85 -46.04 -30.37
N SER A 254 -1.62 -46.57 -30.33
CA SER A 254 -0.70 -46.38 -29.22
C SER A 254 -0.62 -44.87 -28.98
N THR A 255 -1.04 -44.43 -27.80
CA THR A 255 -0.75 -43.08 -27.32
C THR A 255 0.73 -42.82 -27.60
N PRO A 256 1.11 -41.67 -28.22
CA PRO A 256 2.52 -41.32 -28.24
C PRO A 256 3.02 -41.42 -26.79
N GLU A 257 4.22 -41.94 -26.57
CA GLU A 257 4.88 -41.84 -25.26
C GLU A 257 5.07 -40.35 -24.97
N ILE A 258 4.02 -39.70 -24.47
CA ILE A 258 4.04 -38.31 -24.11
C ILE A 258 4.84 -38.31 -22.82
N GLY A 259 6.10 -37.87 -22.91
CA GLY A 259 6.95 -37.67 -21.74
C GLY A 259 6.33 -36.70 -20.72
N PRO A 260 7.09 -36.25 -19.72
CA PRO A 260 6.60 -35.31 -18.71
C PRO A 260 5.88 -34.11 -19.37
N HIS A 261 4.67 -33.81 -18.92
CA HIS A 261 3.80 -32.80 -19.53
C HIS A 261 3.02 -32.01 -18.48
N TYR A 262 2.64 -30.79 -18.82
CA TYR A 262 1.71 -29.97 -18.04
C TYR A 262 0.38 -29.82 -18.75
N PHE A 263 -0.69 -29.86 -17.96
CA PHE A 263 -2.03 -29.48 -18.37
C PHE A 263 -2.26 -28.01 -17.98
N LEU A 264 -2.48 -27.17 -18.98
CA LEU A 264 -2.84 -25.76 -18.78
C LEU A 264 -4.32 -25.59 -19.12
N CYS A 265 -5.08 -25.00 -18.21
CA CYS A 265 -6.50 -24.72 -18.42
C CYS A 265 -6.83 -23.28 -18.00
N MET A 266 -7.48 -22.56 -18.90
CA MET A 266 -7.95 -21.20 -18.72
C MET A 266 -9.46 -21.20 -18.95
N ILE A 267 -10.21 -20.75 -17.93
CA ILE A 267 -11.67 -20.67 -17.97
C ILE A 267 -12.08 -19.30 -17.45
N GLY A 268 -12.83 -18.54 -18.25
CA GLY A 268 -13.33 -17.24 -17.83
C GLY A 268 -14.23 -16.59 -18.87
N GLY A 269 -15.34 -15.99 -18.44
CA GLY A 269 -16.23 -15.20 -19.31
C GLY A 269 -16.76 -15.96 -20.53
N GLY A 270 -17.06 -17.25 -20.39
CA GLY A 270 -17.51 -18.09 -21.51
C GLY A 270 -16.40 -18.70 -22.36
N HIS A 271 -15.15 -18.25 -22.20
CA HIS A 271 -14.01 -18.83 -22.90
C HIS A 271 -13.45 -20.01 -22.13
N PHE A 272 -13.21 -21.11 -22.84
CA PHE A 272 -12.47 -22.26 -22.39
C PHE A 272 -11.27 -22.47 -23.31
N ALA A 273 -10.08 -22.58 -22.72
CA ALA A 273 -8.88 -22.99 -23.41
C ALA A 273 -8.12 -23.99 -22.54
N ALA A 274 -7.87 -25.19 -23.05
CA ALA A 274 -7.07 -26.19 -22.40
C ALA A 274 -6.01 -26.75 -23.35
N MET A 275 -4.82 -27.05 -22.83
CA MET A 275 -3.75 -27.65 -23.62
C MET A 275 -2.87 -28.56 -22.76
N ILE A 276 -2.35 -29.61 -23.39
CA ILE A 276 -1.32 -30.50 -22.85
C ILE A 276 0.00 -30.10 -23.51
N VAL A 277 0.98 -29.69 -22.72
CA VAL A 277 2.27 -29.18 -23.16
C VAL A 277 3.37 -30.12 -22.67
N ALA A 278 4.13 -30.71 -23.60
CA ALA A 278 5.29 -31.52 -23.25
C ALA A 278 6.41 -30.64 -22.68
N LEU A 279 7.03 -31.10 -21.58
CA LEU A 279 8.08 -30.37 -20.90
C LEU A 279 9.44 -30.50 -21.59
N ALA A 280 9.68 -31.59 -22.33
CA ALA A 280 10.89 -31.75 -23.11
C ALA A 280 10.93 -30.71 -24.25
N PRO A 281 11.98 -29.88 -24.34
CA PRO A 281 12.03 -28.83 -25.34
C PRO A 281 12.29 -29.38 -26.74
N LYS A 282 11.67 -28.76 -27.73
CA LYS A 282 12.00 -28.93 -29.13
C LYS A 282 13.02 -27.87 -29.53
N ILE A 283 14.14 -28.30 -30.11
CA ILE A 283 15.17 -27.37 -30.60
C ILE A 283 14.78 -26.93 -32.02
N GLY A 284 14.42 -25.66 -32.16
CA GLY A 284 14.20 -24.99 -33.44
C GLY A 284 15.33 -24.03 -33.77
N LYS A 285 15.57 -23.75 -35.04
CA LYS A 285 16.45 -22.65 -35.47
C LYS A 285 15.58 -21.46 -35.85
N ARG A 286 15.73 -20.33 -35.15
CA ARG A 286 15.06 -19.07 -35.50
C ARG A 286 16.12 -17.98 -35.58
N GLN A 287 16.25 -17.33 -36.74
CA GLN A 287 17.28 -16.30 -37.00
C GLN A 287 18.72 -16.74 -36.67
N GLY A 288 19.07 -18.00 -36.94
CA GLY A 288 20.41 -18.54 -36.70
C GLY A 288 20.73 -18.87 -35.23
N VAL A 289 19.81 -18.59 -34.30
CA VAL A 289 19.92 -18.95 -32.89
C VAL A 289 19.06 -20.19 -32.61
N ASP A 290 19.63 -21.15 -31.87
CA ASP A 290 18.89 -22.31 -31.38
C ASP A 290 17.90 -21.85 -30.29
N GLU A 291 16.61 -21.95 -30.58
CA GLU A 291 15.52 -21.58 -29.68
C GLU A 291 14.86 -22.84 -29.12
N ARG A 292 14.78 -22.92 -27.79
CA ARG A 292 14.09 -24.00 -27.07
C ARG A 292 12.62 -23.65 -26.95
N GLN A 293 11.74 -24.45 -27.55
CA GLN A 293 10.30 -24.22 -27.52
C GLN A 293 9.56 -25.41 -26.91
N ALA A 294 8.56 -25.13 -26.07
CA ALA A 294 7.67 -26.15 -25.54
C ALA A 294 6.73 -26.67 -26.65
N THR A 295 6.42 -27.96 -26.63
CA THR A 295 5.58 -28.59 -27.67
C THR A 295 4.17 -28.79 -27.16
N VAL A 296 3.18 -28.24 -27.86
CA VAL A 296 1.76 -28.50 -27.59
C VAL A 296 1.38 -29.84 -28.17
N VAL A 297 1.07 -30.81 -27.31
CA VAL A 297 0.69 -32.18 -27.68
C VAL A 297 -0.78 -32.23 -28.12
N ALA A 298 -1.64 -31.55 -27.35
CA ALA A 298 -3.06 -31.44 -27.64
C ALA A 298 -3.57 -30.10 -27.13
N HIS A 299 -4.56 -29.52 -27.80
CA HIS A 299 -5.24 -28.33 -27.33
C HIS A 299 -6.71 -28.38 -27.70
N LYS A 300 -7.54 -27.73 -26.88
CA LYS A 300 -8.95 -27.51 -27.13
C LYS A 300 -9.32 -26.12 -26.67
N THR A 301 -9.90 -25.35 -27.57
CA THR A 301 -10.46 -24.03 -27.27
C THR A 301 -11.91 -24.01 -27.73
N PHE A 302 -12.79 -23.44 -26.92
CA PHE A 302 -14.16 -23.16 -27.31
C PHE A 302 -14.69 -21.97 -26.50
N HIS A 303 -15.76 -21.38 -27.01
CA HIS A 303 -16.45 -20.28 -26.36
C HIS A 303 -17.93 -20.63 -26.24
N ARG A 304 -18.49 -20.45 -25.05
CA ARG A 304 -19.92 -20.56 -24.78
C ARG A 304 -20.35 -19.41 -23.88
N TRP A 305 -21.23 -18.56 -24.38
CA TRP A 305 -21.88 -17.53 -23.57
C TRP A 305 -22.64 -18.20 -22.42
N PHE A 306 -22.33 -17.83 -21.17
CA PHE A 306 -22.97 -18.40 -19.97
C PHE A 306 -24.32 -17.74 -19.63
N PHE A 307 -24.76 -16.70 -20.36
CA PHE A 307 -26.12 -16.18 -20.30
C PHE A 307 -26.99 -16.82 -21.38
N ALA A 308 -27.49 -18.04 -21.12
CA ALA A 308 -28.54 -18.64 -21.95
C ALA A 308 -29.30 -19.71 -21.15
N GLU A 309 -30.05 -19.28 -20.14
CA GLU A 309 -31.16 -20.07 -19.59
C GLU A 309 -32.49 -19.38 -19.88
N LYS A 310 -32.89 -19.36 -21.17
CA LYS A 310 -34.27 -19.46 -21.69
C LYS A 310 -34.35 -19.10 -23.18
N ILE A 311 -33.81 -19.95 -24.06
CA ILE A 311 -34.41 -20.13 -25.39
C ILE A 311 -34.35 -21.62 -25.71
N GLN A 312 -35.27 -22.37 -25.09
CA GLN A 312 -35.73 -23.61 -25.68
C GLN A 312 -36.91 -23.21 -26.55
N ARG A 313 -36.63 -22.83 -27.80
CA ARG A 313 -37.67 -22.71 -28.83
C ARG A 313 -37.07 -22.97 -30.21
N ASP A 314 -37.55 -24.09 -30.73
CA ASP A 314 -37.58 -24.57 -32.11
C ASP A 314 -36.25 -24.73 -32.86
N GLY A 315 -35.99 -25.99 -33.22
CA GLY A 315 -34.80 -26.41 -33.93
C GLY A 315 -34.73 -25.74 -35.31
N THR A 316 -33.74 -24.88 -35.48
CA THR A 316 -33.22 -24.50 -36.79
C THR A 316 -31.69 -24.44 -36.73
N ASP A 317 -31.12 -25.11 -37.73
CA ASP A 317 -29.75 -25.32 -38.16
C ASP A 317 -28.62 -24.46 -37.54
N ILE A 318 -27.62 -25.13 -36.97
CA ILE A 318 -26.42 -24.55 -36.35
C ILE A 318 -25.33 -24.45 -37.44
N GLY A 319 -25.41 -23.43 -38.30
CA GLY A 319 -24.45 -23.31 -39.41
C GLY A 319 -24.28 -21.94 -40.05
N ALA A 320 -24.97 -20.89 -39.60
CA ALA A 320 -24.83 -19.56 -40.20
C ALA A 320 -23.83 -18.69 -39.42
N LYS A 321 -22.78 -18.20 -40.10
CA LYS A 321 -21.93 -17.12 -39.58
C LYS A 321 -22.80 -15.88 -39.33
N PRO A 322 -22.54 -15.08 -38.26
CA PRO A 322 -23.31 -13.88 -38.01
C PRO A 322 -23.21 -12.93 -39.22
N PRO A 323 -24.32 -12.30 -39.64
CA PRO A 323 -24.31 -11.36 -40.75
C PRO A 323 -23.33 -10.22 -40.47
N LYS A 324 -22.63 -9.74 -41.50
CA LYS A 324 -21.79 -8.54 -41.39
C LYS A 324 -22.68 -7.35 -41.00
N PRO A 325 -22.26 -6.51 -40.03
CA PRO A 325 -23.07 -5.38 -39.60
C PRO A 325 -23.30 -4.43 -40.77
N THR A 326 -24.49 -3.88 -40.85
CA THR A 326 -24.80 -2.85 -41.84
C THR A 326 -24.07 -1.54 -41.48
N PRO A 327 -23.82 -0.63 -42.44
CA PRO A 327 -23.20 0.67 -42.14
C PRO A 327 -23.94 1.46 -41.05
N GLU A 328 -25.26 1.32 -40.96
CA GLU A 328 -26.10 1.94 -39.94
C GLU A 328 -25.85 1.34 -38.54
N GLU A 329 -25.63 0.02 -38.45
CA GLU A 329 -25.28 -0.66 -37.20
C GLU A 329 -23.87 -0.30 -36.71
N GLU A 330 -22.93 -0.08 -37.63
CA GLU A 330 -21.59 0.40 -37.31
C GLU A 330 -21.64 1.82 -36.72
N GLU A 331 -22.40 2.73 -37.33
CA GLU A 331 -22.61 4.09 -36.81
C GLU A 331 -23.31 4.09 -35.44
N ALA A 332 -24.34 3.27 -35.26
CA ALA A 332 -25.02 3.11 -33.98
C ALA A 332 -24.08 2.55 -32.88
N THR A 333 -23.14 1.68 -33.24
CA THR A 333 -22.11 1.16 -32.33
C THR A 333 -21.12 2.25 -31.92
N LEU A 334 -20.74 3.13 -32.86
CA LEU A 334 -19.90 4.29 -32.57
C LEU A 334 -20.58 5.27 -31.62
N HIS A 335 -21.84 5.64 -31.89
CA HIS A 335 -22.62 6.49 -30.99
C HIS A 335 -22.78 5.88 -29.60
N THR A 336 -23.04 4.57 -29.52
CA THR A 336 -23.11 3.83 -28.26
C THR A 336 -21.81 3.97 -27.47
N SER A 337 -20.66 3.74 -28.11
CA SER A 337 -19.35 3.85 -27.45
C SER A 337 -19.10 5.25 -26.89
N GLN A 338 -19.40 6.29 -27.67
CA GLN A 338 -19.22 7.69 -27.26
C GLN A 338 -20.14 8.07 -26.10
N LEU A 339 -21.43 7.74 -26.19
CA LEU A 339 -22.40 8.01 -25.12
C LEU A 339 -22.01 7.31 -23.82
N GLN A 340 -21.66 6.03 -23.88
CA GLN A 340 -21.22 5.28 -22.70
C GLN A 340 -19.96 5.87 -22.08
N ALA A 341 -19.00 6.32 -22.88
CA ALA A 341 -17.77 6.94 -22.39
C ALA A 341 -18.04 8.26 -21.66
N LEU A 342 -18.95 9.10 -22.18
CA LEU A 342 -19.34 10.37 -21.54
C LEU A 342 -20.09 10.13 -20.23
N ILE A 343 -20.98 9.14 -20.18
CA ILE A 343 -21.74 8.78 -18.97
C ILE A 343 -20.79 8.23 -17.89
N ARG A 344 -19.90 7.28 -18.22
CA ARG A 344 -18.93 6.72 -17.26
C ARG A 344 -17.97 7.77 -16.69
N ARG A 345 -17.69 8.84 -17.44
CA ARG A 345 -16.87 9.98 -16.99
C ARG A 345 -17.69 11.09 -16.33
N SER A 346 -19.00 10.90 -16.13
CA SER A 346 -19.93 11.88 -15.55
C SER A 346 -19.94 13.25 -16.26
N LYS A 347 -19.68 13.29 -17.58
CA LYS A 347 -19.60 14.54 -18.36
C LYS A 347 -20.98 14.98 -18.88
N ALA A 348 -21.87 15.39 -17.97
CA ALA A 348 -23.27 15.70 -18.30
C ALA A 348 -23.47 16.75 -19.42
N PRO A 349 -22.77 17.91 -19.42
CA PRO A 349 -22.95 18.91 -20.48
C PRO A 349 -22.50 18.41 -21.86
N ALA A 350 -21.37 17.69 -21.92
CA ALA A 350 -20.86 17.13 -23.15
C ALA A 350 -21.78 16.03 -23.70
N LEU A 351 -22.37 15.21 -22.82
CA LEU A 351 -23.36 14.21 -23.19
C LEU A 351 -24.59 14.83 -23.87
N VAL A 352 -25.16 15.86 -23.25
CA VAL A 352 -26.32 16.56 -23.83
C VAL A 352 -25.94 17.22 -25.15
N SER A 353 -24.78 17.87 -25.24
CA SER A 353 -24.31 18.46 -26.51
C SER A 353 -24.17 17.40 -27.60
N TYR A 354 -23.59 16.24 -27.28
CA TYR A 354 -23.38 15.16 -28.24
C TYR A 354 -24.70 14.63 -28.81
N ILE A 355 -25.72 14.45 -27.97
CA ILE A 355 -27.06 14.02 -28.40
C ILE A 355 -27.64 15.02 -29.41
N HIS A 356 -27.57 16.32 -29.12
CA HIS A 356 -28.10 17.36 -30.00
C HIS A 356 -27.29 17.51 -31.31
N THR A 357 -25.96 17.51 -31.23
CA THR A 357 -25.08 17.68 -32.41
C THR A 357 -25.25 16.54 -33.41
N ASN A 358 -25.46 15.32 -32.94
CA ASN A 358 -25.64 14.14 -33.80
C ASN A 358 -27.13 13.84 -34.07
N SER A 359 -28.06 14.74 -33.68
CA SER A 359 -29.51 14.56 -33.84
C SER A 359 -30.03 13.21 -33.33
N LEU A 360 -29.43 12.70 -32.26
CA LEU A 360 -29.79 11.41 -31.69
C LEU A 360 -31.04 11.53 -30.82
N SER A 361 -31.85 10.46 -30.81
CA SER A 361 -32.94 10.37 -29.83
C SER A 361 -32.37 10.38 -28.41
N PRO A 362 -32.94 11.15 -27.47
CA PRO A 362 -32.59 11.07 -26.04
C PRO A 362 -32.77 9.65 -25.48
N ASN A 363 -33.68 8.87 -26.09
CA ASN A 363 -33.97 7.47 -25.78
C ASN A 363 -33.24 6.50 -26.72
N PHE A 364 -32.15 6.94 -27.36
CA PHE A 364 -31.31 6.09 -28.19
C PHE A 364 -30.93 4.82 -27.44
N LYS A 365 -31.25 3.69 -28.06
CA LYS A 365 -30.94 2.36 -27.56
C LYS A 365 -29.52 1.99 -27.96
N PHE A 366 -28.74 1.48 -27.02
CA PHE A 366 -27.37 1.07 -27.26
C PHE A 366 -27.29 -0.17 -28.14
N HIS A 367 -26.35 -0.17 -29.06
CA HIS A 367 -26.12 -1.25 -30.02
C HIS A 367 -24.75 -1.91 -29.81
N PRO A 368 -24.63 -3.24 -29.95
CA PRO A 368 -25.74 -4.19 -30.05
C PRO A 368 -26.47 -4.37 -28.70
N LEU A 369 -27.79 -4.57 -28.75
CA LEU A 369 -28.63 -4.71 -27.56
C LEU A 369 -28.34 -6.00 -26.76
N ASP A 370 -27.90 -7.05 -27.46
CA ASP A 370 -27.68 -8.39 -26.91
C ASP A 370 -26.37 -8.52 -26.10
N THR A 371 -25.65 -7.42 -25.89
CA THR A 371 -24.48 -7.43 -25.01
C THR A 371 -24.94 -7.33 -23.55
N ASP A 372 -24.38 -8.14 -22.64
CA ASP A 372 -24.66 -8.07 -21.19
C ASP A 372 -24.67 -6.63 -20.62
N LYS A 373 -23.76 -5.79 -21.13
CA LYS A 373 -23.63 -4.38 -20.71
C LYS A 373 -24.83 -3.52 -21.10
N ASN A 374 -25.47 -3.82 -22.23
CA ASN A 374 -26.59 -3.07 -22.79
C ASN A 374 -27.94 -3.73 -22.45
N TYR A 375 -27.94 -5.00 -22.06
CA TYR A 375 -29.14 -5.76 -21.73
C TYR A 375 -29.90 -5.14 -20.54
N HIS A 376 -29.19 -4.91 -19.42
CA HIS A 376 -29.78 -4.29 -18.24
C HIS A 376 -29.88 -2.76 -18.34
N ALA A 377 -28.99 -2.13 -19.11
CA ALA A 377 -28.92 -0.69 -19.27
C ALA A 377 -28.94 -0.25 -20.75
N PRO A 378 -30.09 -0.37 -21.43
CA PRO A 378 -30.15 -0.20 -22.89
C PRO A 378 -30.16 1.25 -23.35
N THR A 379 -30.35 2.23 -22.46
CA THR A 379 -30.34 3.66 -22.85
C THR A 379 -29.40 4.46 -21.96
N SER A 380 -29.06 5.67 -22.41
CA SER A 380 -28.26 6.63 -21.64
C SER A 380 -28.80 6.87 -20.23
N LEU A 381 -30.13 6.91 -20.07
CA LEU A 381 -30.78 7.12 -18.78
C LEU A 381 -30.67 5.88 -17.86
N HIS A 382 -30.85 4.67 -18.40
CA HIS A 382 -30.65 3.43 -17.63
C HIS A 382 -29.20 3.29 -17.16
N LEU A 383 -28.22 3.58 -18.02
CA LEU A 383 -26.82 3.48 -17.66
C LEU A 383 -26.42 4.52 -16.61
N ALA A 384 -26.92 5.75 -16.73
CA ALA A 384 -26.69 6.79 -15.73
C ALA A 384 -27.28 6.42 -14.36
N ALA A 385 -28.46 5.79 -14.35
CA ALA A 385 -29.08 5.31 -13.12
C ALA A 385 -28.34 4.12 -12.51
N HIS A 386 -27.93 3.14 -13.33
CA HIS A 386 -27.16 1.98 -12.88
C HIS A 386 -25.78 2.36 -12.28
N LEU A 387 -25.16 3.40 -12.82
CA LEU A 387 -23.88 3.94 -12.31
C LEU A 387 -24.06 4.91 -11.14
N ASN A 388 -25.29 5.13 -10.65
CA ASN A 388 -25.61 6.07 -9.58
C ASN A 388 -25.06 7.48 -9.83
N ALA A 389 -25.30 8.03 -11.03
CA ALA A 389 -24.77 9.32 -11.47
C ALA A 389 -25.87 10.42 -11.46
N PRO A 390 -26.18 11.06 -10.31
CA PRO A 390 -27.32 11.97 -10.16
C PRO A 390 -27.26 13.18 -11.09
N ALA A 391 -26.05 13.74 -11.29
CA ALA A 391 -25.85 14.89 -12.18
C ALA A 391 -26.15 14.57 -13.65
N VAL A 392 -25.83 13.34 -14.10
CA VAL A 392 -26.08 12.89 -15.47
C VAL A 392 -27.56 12.59 -15.66
N VAL A 393 -28.20 11.92 -14.69
CA VAL A 393 -29.65 11.65 -14.68
C VAL A 393 -30.44 12.96 -14.77
N LEU A 394 -30.14 13.93 -13.91
CA LEU A 394 -30.83 15.22 -13.92
C LEU A 394 -30.67 15.95 -15.26
N ALA A 395 -29.48 15.94 -15.85
CA ALA A 395 -29.22 16.57 -17.14
C ALA A 395 -29.96 15.87 -18.31
N LEU A 396 -30.01 14.53 -18.31
CA LEU A 396 -30.73 13.76 -19.33
C LEU A 396 -32.24 14.04 -19.29
N LEU A 397 -32.84 14.10 -18.10
CA LEU A 397 -34.28 14.37 -17.94
C LEU A 397 -34.64 15.82 -18.28
N THR A 398 -33.91 16.78 -17.72
CA THR A 398 -34.29 18.20 -17.83
C THR A 398 -33.88 18.84 -19.15
N LYS A 399 -32.66 18.54 -19.64
CA LYS A 399 -32.05 19.17 -20.82
C LYS A 399 -32.16 18.33 -22.08
N ALA A 400 -31.92 17.02 -22.00
CA ALA A 400 -32.06 16.15 -23.17
C ALA A 400 -33.49 15.64 -23.35
N LYS A 401 -34.40 15.82 -22.37
CA LYS A 401 -35.79 15.32 -22.41
C LYS A 401 -35.88 13.80 -22.64
N ALA A 402 -34.98 13.04 -22.01
CA ALA A 402 -35.07 11.58 -21.98
C ALA A 402 -36.34 11.13 -21.24
N ASP A 403 -36.97 10.07 -21.74
CA ASP A 403 -38.21 9.55 -21.17
C ASP A 403 -37.89 8.58 -20.01
N PRO A 404 -38.32 8.89 -18.77
CA PRO A 404 -38.10 8.03 -17.62
C PRO A 404 -38.99 6.78 -17.60
N ALA A 405 -40.03 6.68 -18.44
CA ALA A 405 -40.94 5.55 -18.48
C ALA A 405 -40.45 4.38 -19.36
N VAL A 406 -39.38 4.58 -20.13
CA VAL A 406 -38.80 3.52 -20.98
C VAL A 406 -38.27 2.39 -20.10
N THR A 407 -38.74 1.16 -20.31
CA THR A 407 -38.26 -0.02 -19.58
C THR A 407 -37.08 -0.69 -20.29
N ASN A 408 -36.21 -1.33 -19.53
CA ASN A 408 -35.20 -2.23 -20.07
C ASN A 408 -35.79 -3.59 -20.47
N LEU A 409 -34.93 -4.53 -20.90
CA LEU A 409 -35.35 -5.89 -21.28
C LEU A 409 -35.89 -6.72 -20.10
N ASP A 410 -35.53 -6.36 -18.86
CA ASP A 410 -36.09 -6.96 -17.63
C ASP A 410 -37.42 -6.32 -17.20
N GLY A 411 -37.94 -5.35 -17.94
CA GLY A 411 -39.15 -4.61 -17.59
C GLY A 411 -38.96 -3.59 -16.44
N LYS A 412 -37.72 -3.26 -16.08
CA LYS A 412 -37.40 -2.26 -15.05
C LYS A 412 -37.22 -0.88 -15.65
N THR A 413 -37.66 0.15 -14.92
CA THR A 413 -37.44 1.55 -15.30
C THR A 413 -36.05 2.04 -14.83
N PRO A 414 -35.52 3.14 -15.41
CA PRO A 414 -34.28 3.73 -14.93
C PRO A 414 -34.32 4.09 -13.44
N PHE A 415 -35.46 4.53 -12.92
CA PHE A 415 -35.62 4.85 -11.50
C PHE A 415 -35.46 3.62 -10.59
N GLU A 416 -35.91 2.45 -11.05
CA GLU A 416 -35.77 1.19 -10.31
C GLU A 416 -34.34 0.62 -10.34
N LEU A 417 -33.53 1.03 -11.32
CA LEU A 417 -32.12 0.66 -11.38
C LEU A 417 -31.23 1.52 -10.48
N ALA A 418 -31.70 2.69 -10.04
CA ALA A 418 -30.94 3.58 -9.15
C ALA A 418 -30.84 3.01 -7.73
N GLY A 419 -29.61 2.73 -7.29
CA GLY A 419 -29.32 2.06 -6.02
C GLY A 419 -29.12 3.00 -4.82
N ASP A 420 -28.92 4.30 -5.05
CA ASP A 420 -28.61 5.28 -4.02
C ASP A 420 -29.68 6.39 -3.91
N ARG A 421 -29.80 6.97 -2.71
CA ARG A 421 -30.75 8.06 -2.43
C ARG A 421 -30.53 9.31 -3.31
N PRO A 422 -29.29 9.80 -3.52
CA PRO A 422 -29.03 10.97 -4.39
C PRO A 422 -29.53 10.81 -5.83
N THR A 423 -29.29 9.66 -6.47
CA THR A 423 -29.78 9.41 -7.84
C THR A 423 -31.30 9.31 -7.90
N ARG A 424 -31.93 8.67 -6.90
CA ARG A 424 -33.40 8.62 -6.79
C ARG A 424 -34.01 10.00 -6.57
N ASP A 425 -33.38 10.84 -5.75
CA ASP A 425 -33.80 12.22 -5.57
C ASP A 425 -33.59 13.05 -6.84
N ALA A 426 -32.58 12.77 -7.67
CA ALA A 426 -32.44 13.42 -8.98
C ALA A 426 -33.65 13.21 -9.90
N PHE A 427 -34.27 12.01 -9.91
CA PHE A 427 -35.53 11.77 -10.63
C PHE A 427 -36.70 12.56 -10.03
N ARG A 428 -36.78 12.67 -8.71
CA ARG A 428 -37.85 13.42 -8.03
C ARG A 428 -37.70 14.93 -8.20
N ILE A 429 -36.46 15.43 -8.23
CA ILE A 429 -36.16 16.82 -8.57
C ILE A 429 -36.56 17.10 -10.02
N ALA A 430 -36.21 16.21 -10.95
CA ALA A 430 -36.62 16.35 -12.34
C ALA A 430 -38.15 16.36 -12.49
N ARG A 431 -38.87 15.52 -11.73
CA ARG A 431 -40.34 15.53 -11.67
C ARG A 431 -40.90 16.85 -11.16
N HIS A 432 -40.32 17.41 -10.11
CA HIS A 432 -40.72 18.71 -9.57
C HIS A 432 -40.46 19.85 -10.58
N GLU A 433 -39.31 19.84 -11.26
CA GLU A 433 -38.93 20.89 -12.23
C GLU A 433 -39.73 20.82 -13.53
N LEU A 434 -40.05 19.62 -14.02
CA LEU A 434 -40.80 19.40 -15.26
C LEU A 434 -42.32 19.38 -15.05
N GLY A 435 -42.77 19.23 -13.80
CA GLY A 435 -44.17 19.03 -13.44
C GLY A 435 -44.70 17.64 -13.83
N ASP A 436 -45.89 17.32 -13.34
CA ASP A 436 -46.53 16.01 -13.58
C ASP A 436 -46.95 15.79 -15.05
N GLY A 437 -47.00 16.85 -15.86
CA GLY A 437 -47.29 16.77 -17.30
C GLY A 437 -46.05 16.63 -18.20
N GLY A 438 -44.83 16.72 -17.65
CA GLY A 438 -43.59 16.72 -18.42
C GLY A 438 -43.12 15.33 -18.88
N ALA A 439 -43.55 14.27 -18.20
CA ALA A 439 -43.30 12.87 -18.53
C ALA A 439 -44.34 11.98 -17.83
N ASP A 440 -44.47 10.72 -18.25
CA ASP A 440 -45.30 9.75 -17.52
C ASP A 440 -44.56 9.22 -16.28
N TRP A 441 -44.56 10.03 -15.22
CA TRP A 441 -43.91 9.71 -13.95
C TRP A 441 -44.53 8.51 -13.24
N ALA A 442 -45.81 8.22 -13.52
CA ALA A 442 -46.51 7.07 -12.97
C ALA A 442 -45.98 5.77 -13.61
N ALA A 443 -45.85 5.73 -14.94
CA ALA A 443 -45.22 4.61 -15.65
C ALA A 443 -43.74 4.45 -15.27
N ALA A 444 -43.02 5.56 -15.05
CA ALA A 444 -41.64 5.54 -14.58
C ALA A 444 -41.45 5.06 -13.12
N ARG A 445 -42.55 4.93 -12.36
CA ARG A 445 -42.58 4.58 -10.92
C ARG A 445 -41.80 5.55 -10.04
N VAL A 446 -41.70 6.81 -10.44
CA VAL A 446 -41.03 7.86 -9.68
C VAL A 446 -42.00 8.43 -8.63
N PRO A 447 -41.66 8.47 -7.34
CA PRO A 447 -42.48 9.07 -6.28
C PRO A 447 -42.73 10.56 -6.48
N ALA A 448 -43.49 11.17 -5.56
CA ALA A 448 -43.75 12.61 -5.57
C ALA A 448 -42.44 13.42 -5.67
N GLY A 449 -42.47 14.44 -6.53
CA GLY A 449 -41.34 15.31 -6.77
C GLY A 449 -40.95 16.09 -5.52
N VAL A 450 -39.66 16.40 -5.40
CA VAL A 450 -39.12 17.22 -4.30
C VAL A 450 -38.32 18.37 -4.88
N SER A 451 -38.33 19.51 -4.20
CA SER A 451 -37.57 20.66 -4.67
C SER A 451 -36.07 20.43 -4.47
N ARG A 452 -35.25 20.99 -5.37
CA ARG A 452 -33.79 20.89 -5.27
C ARG A 452 -33.25 21.45 -3.95
N GLN A 453 -33.84 22.55 -3.49
CA GLN A 453 -33.45 23.23 -2.25
C GLN A 453 -33.76 22.39 -1.01
N GLU A 454 -34.88 21.68 -1.01
CA GLU A 454 -35.27 20.81 0.10
C GLU A 454 -34.32 19.62 0.25
N VAL A 455 -33.95 18.97 -0.87
CA VAL A 455 -32.99 17.86 -0.86
C VAL A 455 -31.61 18.33 -0.39
N GLU A 456 -31.15 19.49 -0.86
CA GLU A 456 -29.87 20.08 -0.44
C GLU A 456 -29.88 20.46 1.06
N LYS A 457 -31.00 21.00 1.55
CA LYS A 457 -31.18 21.29 2.98
C LYS A 457 -31.14 20.02 3.81
N LEU A 458 -31.85 18.97 3.43
CA LEU A 458 -31.83 17.69 4.14
C LEU A 458 -30.42 17.08 4.19
N ASN A 459 -29.74 17.01 3.04
CA ASN A 459 -28.38 16.47 2.97
C ASN A 459 -27.39 17.29 3.80
N SER A 460 -27.51 18.63 3.81
CA SER A 460 -26.66 19.48 4.63
C SER A 460 -26.96 19.35 6.13
N THR A 461 -28.23 19.17 6.52
CA THR A 461 -28.59 18.89 7.91
C THR A 461 -28.11 17.53 8.39
N GLU A 462 -28.28 16.47 7.59
CA GLU A 462 -27.79 15.12 7.92
C GLU A 462 -26.26 15.14 8.09
N LYS A 463 -25.54 15.80 7.17
CA LYS A 463 -24.08 15.97 7.27
C LYS A 463 -23.65 16.79 8.48
N ALA A 464 -24.40 17.84 8.84
CA ALA A 464 -24.11 18.66 10.02
C ALA A 464 -24.35 17.89 11.33
N GLU A 465 -25.41 17.07 11.39
CA GLU A 465 -25.71 16.22 12.54
C GLU A 465 -24.64 15.13 12.74
N GLU A 466 -24.19 14.49 11.66
CA GLU A 466 -23.08 13.52 11.71
C GLU A 466 -21.79 14.18 12.18
N ALA A 467 -21.45 15.36 11.65
CA ALA A 467 -20.28 16.12 12.08
C ALA A 467 -20.38 16.56 13.55
N ALA A 468 -21.56 16.92 14.03
CA ALA A 468 -21.80 17.27 15.43
C ALA A 468 -21.61 16.06 16.35
N LYS A 469 -22.15 14.89 15.98
CA LYS A 469 -21.96 13.63 16.72
C LYS A 469 -20.49 13.21 16.75
N GLU A 470 -19.76 13.37 15.66
CA GLU A 470 -18.33 13.09 15.62
C GLU A 470 -17.53 14.08 16.48
N ALA A 471 -17.87 15.38 16.43
CA ALA A 471 -17.25 16.39 17.27
C ALA A 471 -17.54 16.16 18.77
N GLU A 472 -18.74 15.71 19.12
CA GLU A 472 -19.08 15.32 20.49
C GLU A 472 -18.25 14.12 20.96
N ARG A 473 -18.14 13.07 20.14
CA ARG A 473 -17.26 11.92 20.43
C ARG A 473 -15.82 12.36 20.68
N ARG A 474 -15.27 13.20 19.78
CA ARG A 474 -13.93 13.77 19.95
C ARG A 474 -13.80 14.57 21.24
N LYS A 475 -14.78 15.41 21.59
CA LYS A 475 -14.80 16.17 22.84
C LYS A 475 -14.78 15.25 24.07
N THR A 476 -15.67 14.26 24.11
CA THR A 476 -15.74 13.30 25.24
C THR A 476 -14.44 12.52 25.39
N GLU A 477 -13.81 12.13 24.28
CA GLU A 477 -12.54 11.41 24.27
C GLU A 477 -11.38 12.30 24.74
N THR A 478 -11.31 13.55 24.27
CA THR A 478 -10.32 14.53 24.74
C THR A 478 -10.48 14.86 26.22
N GLU A 479 -11.72 14.97 26.73
CA GLU A 479 -11.97 15.20 28.16
C GLU A 479 -11.55 13.99 29.01
N ARG A 480 -11.77 12.77 28.52
CA ARG A 480 -11.31 11.55 29.19
C ARG A 480 -9.79 11.52 29.32
N LEU A 481 -9.08 11.81 28.22
CA LEU A 481 -7.61 11.88 28.23
C LEU A 481 -7.09 12.95 29.18
N ARG A 482 -7.70 14.13 29.16
CA ARG A 482 -7.31 15.22 30.06
C ARG A 482 -7.50 14.82 31.53
N ARG A 483 -8.59 14.15 31.88
CA ARG A 483 -8.80 13.61 33.24
C ARG A 483 -7.77 12.55 33.61
N GLU A 484 -7.42 11.67 32.69
CA GLU A 484 -6.39 10.65 32.91
C GLU A 484 -4.99 11.28 33.10
N GLU A 485 -4.66 12.30 32.32
CA GLU A 485 -3.41 13.05 32.44
C GLU A 485 -3.35 13.85 33.74
N GLU A 486 -4.43 14.54 34.12
CA GLU A 486 -4.55 15.25 35.40
C GLU A 486 -4.42 14.26 36.59
N GLN A 487 -4.98 13.05 36.50
CA GLN A 487 -4.81 12.00 37.51
C GLN A 487 -3.37 11.48 37.58
N ARG A 488 -2.73 11.22 36.44
CA ARG A 488 -1.32 10.80 36.38
C ARG A 488 -0.38 11.88 36.90
N GLU A 489 -0.66 13.15 36.60
CA GLU A 489 0.12 14.27 37.11
C GLU A 489 -0.07 14.43 38.63
N ALA A 490 -1.29 14.28 39.13
CA ALA A 490 -1.58 14.29 40.57
C ALA A 490 -0.86 13.14 41.30
N GLU A 491 -0.90 11.91 40.77
CA GLU A 491 -0.18 10.78 41.34
C GLU A 491 1.35 11.03 41.31
N ARG A 492 1.86 11.57 40.21
CA ARG A 492 3.28 11.94 40.10
C ARG A 492 3.66 13.05 41.08
N ARG A 493 2.78 14.01 41.34
CA ARG A 493 2.98 15.08 42.32
C ARG A 493 2.94 14.53 43.75
N GLU A 494 2.03 13.60 44.06
CA GLU A 494 2.00 12.90 45.35
C GLU A 494 3.27 12.05 45.57
N ARG A 495 3.76 11.34 44.55
CA ARG A 495 5.02 10.59 44.62
C ARG A 495 6.23 11.51 44.82
N LYS A 496 6.27 12.67 44.16
CA LYS A 496 7.39 13.64 44.25
C LYS A 496 7.41 14.46 45.54
N VAL A 497 6.26 14.88 46.05
CA VAL A 497 6.17 15.68 47.29
C VAL A 497 6.17 14.78 48.53
N GLY A 498 6.05 13.46 48.35
CA GLY A 498 5.79 12.52 49.42
C GLY A 498 4.37 12.70 49.94
N LYS A 499 3.77 11.63 50.47
CA LYS A 499 2.45 11.71 51.10
C LYS A 499 2.56 12.61 52.33
N GLY A 500 2.34 13.90 52.12
CA GLY A 500 2.46 14.94 53.12
C GLY A 500 1.49 14.64 54.24
N LYS A 501 1.99 13.96 55.26
CA LYS A 501 1.41 13.97 56.60
C LYS A 501 1.21 15.44 56.93
N ALA A 502 -0.05 15.84 57.05
CA ALA A 502 -0.41 17.19 57.43
C ALA A 502 0.48 17.61 58.60
N LEU A 503 1.29 18.65 58.42
CA LEU A 503 1.92 19.38 59.53
C LEU A 503 0.82 20.15 60.25
N GLY A 504 -0.03 19.40 60.94
CA GLY A 504 -1.14 19.85 61.76
C GLY A 504 -1.41 18.93 62.95
N GLY A 505 -0.57 17.92 63.20
CA GLY A 505 -0.80 16.98 64.30
C GLY A 505 0.46 16.32 64.81
N ALA A 506 0.92 16.79 65.98
CA ALA A 506 1.85 16.16 66.90
C ALA A 506 3.28 15.91 66.40
N GLY A 507 4.21 16.80 66.80
CA GLY A 507 5.64 16.51 66.74
C GLY A 507 6.58 17.69 66.47
N LEU A 508 6.31 18.89 67.01
CA LEU A 508 7.39 19.85 67.21
C LEU A 508 8.25 19.32 68.38
N THR A 509 9.37 18.66 68.06
CA THR A 509 10.53 18.75 68.93
C THR A 509 10.95 20.22 68.93
N GLU A 510 10.74 20.90 70.06
CA GLU A 510 11.28 22.24 70.30
C GLU A 510 12.78 22.22 69.96
N LYS A 511 13.17 22.98 68.92
CA LYS A 511 14.59 23.27 68.64
C LYS A 511 15.24 23.67 69.95
N THR A 512 16.31 22.99 70.33
CA THR A 512 16.98 23.27 71.59
C THR A 512 17.51 24.70 71.58
N ALA A 513 17.55 25.36 72.74
CA ALA A 513 18.01 26.76 72.83
C ALA A 513 19.46 26.96 72.34
N GLY A 514 20.24 25.88 72.18
CA GLY A 514 21.56 25.89 71.53
C GLY A 514 21.48 26.05 70.01
N GLU A 515 20.63 25.27 69.34
CA GLU A 515 20.47 25.30 67.88
C GLU A 515 19.96 26.65 67.37
N ARG A 516 19.04 27.30 68.13
CA ARG A 516 18.58 28.65 67.78
C ARG A 516 19.71 29.70 67.85
N ARG A 517 20.68 29.54 68.77
CA ARG A 517 21.82 30.48 68.89
C ARG A 517 22.83 30.29 67.78
N GLU A 518 23.06 29.05 67.34
CA GLU A 518 23.93 28.78 66.20
C GLU A 518 23.32 29.31 64.90
N GLU A 519 22.00 29.18 64.73
CA GLU A 519 21.28 29.70 63.56
C GLU A 519 21.32 31.25 63.51
N GLU A 520 21.13 31.94 64.64
CA GLU A 520 21.28 33.41 64.74
C GLU A 520 22.70 33.90 64.46
N ALA A 521 23.72 33.09 64.78
CA ALA A 521 25.11 33.42 64.51
C ALA A 521 25.53 33.08 63.07
N ARG A 522 24.78 32.21 62.37
CA ARG A 522 25.12 31.68 61.05
C ARG A 522 24.82 32.72 59.96
N GLY A 523 25.80 33.56 59.68
CA GLY A 523 25.74 34.56 58.61
C GLY A 523 26.43 35.88 58.95
N LEU A 524 26.78 36.11 60.23
CA LEU A 524 27.54 37.29 60.65
C LEU A 524 29.06 37.08 60.57
N THR A 525 29.81 38.18 60.39
CA THR A 525 31.27 38.19 60.39
C THR A 525 31.83 37.86 61.79
N PRO A 526 33.07 37.32 61.90
CA PRO A 526 33.65 36.91 63.18
C PRO A 526 33.71 38.02 64.24
N GLU A 527 33.97 39.27 63.82
CA GLU A 527 33.99 40.43 64.73
C GLU A 527 32.61 40.78 65.28
N MET A 528 31.55 40.68 64.47
CA MET A 528 30.16 40.92 64.90
C MET A 528 29.65 39.82 65.84
N ARG A 529 30.05 38.56 65.62
CA ARG A 529 29.72 37.44 66.53
C ARG A 529 30.34 37.64 67.91
N MET A 530 31.61 38.03 67.97
CA MET A 530 32.32 38.27 69.23
C MET A 530 31.75 39.48 69.99
N ARG A 531 31.28 40.51 69.28
CA ARG A 531 30.59 41.66 69.87
C ARG A 531 29.24 41.26 70.49
N LEU A 532 28.42 40.49 69.78
CA LEU A 532 27.14 39.95 70.28
C LEU A 532 27.33 39.02 71.48
N GLU A 533 28.38 38.20 71.48
CA GLU A 533 28.70 37.32 72.60
C GLU A 533 29.20 38.10 73.82
N ARG A 534 30.04 39.13 73.62
CA ARG A 534 30.48 40.04 74.69
C ARG A 534 29.32 40.80 75.30
N GLU A 535 28.38 41.28 74.49
CA GLU A 535 27.16 41.97 74.95
C GLU A 535 26.20 41.02 75.70
N ARG A 536 26.02 39.78 75.22
CA ARG A 536 25.25 38.76 75.96
C ARG A 536 25.90 38.41 77.30
N ARG A 537 27.23 38.29 77.35
CA ARG A 537 27.95 37.98 78.59
C ARG A 537 27.89 39.15 79.58
N ALA A 538 27.92 40.39 79.10
CA ALA A 538 27.71 41.58 79.91
C ALA A 538 26.29 41.64 80.48
N ARG A 539 25.26 41.43 79.66
CA ARG A 539 23.85 41.38 80.13
C ARG A 539 23.59 40.24 81.12
N ALA A 540 24.18 39.07 80.90
CA ALA A 540 24.07 37.96 81.85
C ALA A 540 24.81 38.24 83.18
N ALA A 541 25.91 38.98 83.14
CA ALA A 541 26.60 39.44 84.35
C ALA A 541 25.79 40.52 85.09
N GLU A 542 25.22 41.49 84.36
CA GLU A 542 24.31 42.52 84.91
C GLU A 542 23.04 41.89 85.51
N GLU A 543 22.46 40.87 84.88
CA GLU A 543 21.29 40.16 85.38
C GLU A 543 21.61 39.33 86.65
N ARG A 544 22.81 38.74 86.73
CA ARG A 544 23.29 38.07 87.96
C ARG A 544 23.53 39.07 89.10
N ILE A 545 24.11 40.24 88.80
CA ILE A 545 24.30 41.32 89.78
C ILE A 545 22.95 41.89 90.23
N ARG A 546 22.00 42.07 89.31
CA ARG A 546 20.63 42.52 89.58
C ARG A 546 19.85 41.50 90.43
N ARG A 547 20.02 40.20 90.21
CA ARG A 547 19.43 39.16 91.07
C ARG A 547 20.06 39.11 92.46
N MET A 548 21.36 39.41 92.59
CA MET A 548 22.00 39.52 93.91
C MET A 548 21.65 40.81 94.66
N GLN A 549 21.31 41.90 93.97
CA GLN A 549 20.86 43.17 94.58
C GLN A 549 19.34 43.22 94.86
N GLY A 550 18.56 42.27 94.35
CA GLY A 550 17.10 42.18 94.51
C GLY A 550 16.61 41.07 95.45
N GLY A 551 17.49 40.50 96.28
CA GLY A 551 17.19 39.42 97.22
C GLY A 551 17.54 39.78 98.67
N GLY A 552 17.02 40.90 99.15
CA GLY A 552 17.00 41.28 100.57
C GLY A 552 15.57 41.30 101.09
#